data_AF-F7S667-F1
#
_entry.id   AF-F7S667-F1
#
_cell.length_a   1.000
_cell.length_b   1.000
_cell.length_c   1.000
_cell.angle_alpha   90.00
_cell.angle_beta   90.00
_cell.angle_gamma   90.00
#
_symmetry.space_group_name_H-M   'P 1'
#
loop_
_entity.id
_entity.type
_entity.pdbx_description
1 polymer ?
#
loop_
_entity_poly.entity_id
_entity_poly.type
_entity_poly.pdbx_seq_one_letter_code
_entity_poly.pdbx_strand_id
1 'polypeptide(L)'
;MAEFCAARAVRVVDSRQPAPRLARVGGSGHMDAMTENDPEAALRRSLFRHRAFATGLLALMAALMAAGYAMPPDPAALFLRDAAKAGLIGGIADWFAVTALFRHPLGLPIPHTAILPAQKERLGAALGRFVANHVFTGADVTRFLAGLDIPALLGRFLADPAMSTPLAEAIAGALPRLLDSVEDGRAR
;
A
#
# COMPACT_ATOMS: atom_id res chain seq x y z
N MET A 1 -22.82 35.62 -0.72
CA MET A 1 -22.38 36.83 -1.44
C MET A 1 -21.39 37.52 -0.52
N ALA A 2 -20.13 37.69 -0.97
CA ALA A 2 -18.87 37.86 -0.20
C ALA A 2 -18.28 36.51 0.27
N GLU A 3 -17.61 35.71 -0.57
CA GLU A 3 -16.29 35.91 -1.21
C GLU A 3 -15.12 36.17 -0.24
N PHE A 4 -14.10 35.31 -0.37
CA PHE A 4 -12.68 35.62 -0.26
C PHE A 4 -12.17 36.31 1.00
N CYS A 5 -11.63 35.55 1.97
CA CYS A 5 -10.43 35.98 2.72
C CYS A 5 -9.85 34.85 3.60
N ALA A 6 -8.93 34.03 3.06
CA ALA A 6 -7.76 33.48 3.79
C ALA A 6 -7.00 32.44 2.93
N ALA A 7 -6.54 32.88 1.76
CA ALA A 7 -5.52 32.18 0.99
C ALA A 7 -4.14 32.79 1.35
N ARG A 8 -3.34 32.11 2.18
CA ARG A 8 -1.86 32.25 2.20
C ARG A 8 -1.23 31.36 3.26
N ALA A 9 -0.39 30.41 2.82
CA ALA A 9 0.96 30.14 3.35
C ALA A 9 1.39 28.68 3.13
N VAL A 10 1.60 28.28 1.89
CA VAL A 10 2.61 27.26 1.57
C VAL A 10 3.35 27.76 0.34
N ARG A 11 4.40 28.56 0.57
CA ARG A 11 5.31 28.99 -0.50
C ARG A 11 6.26 27.82 -0.78
N VAL A 12 5.86 27.03 -1.77
CA VAL A 12 6.67 26.06 -2.50
C VAL A 12 7.84 26.79 -3.15
N VAL A 13 9.05 26.29 -2.88
CA VAL A 13 10.26 26.30 -3.71
C VAL A 13 10.26 27.30 -4.88
N ASP A 14 11.06 28.36 -4.73
CA ASP A 14 11.43 29.28 -5.81
C ASP A 14 12.47 28.61 -6.72
N SER A 15 12.05 28.19 -7.90
CA SER A 15 12.88 27.61 -8.96
C SER A 15 12.99 28.58 -10.14
N ARG A 16 13.74 29.67 -9.97
CA ARG A 16 14.23 30.51 -11.08
C ARG A 16 15.65 30.13 -11.50
N GLN A 17 15.80 28.97 -12.13
CA GLN A 17 16.96 28.67 -12.98
C GLN A 17 16.51 28.51 -14.44
N PRO A 18 17.12 29.24 -15.39
CA PRO A 18 16.81 29.08 -16.81
C PRO A 18 17.38 27.76 -17.34
N ALA A 19 16.52 26.96 -17.99
CA ALA A 19 16.83 25.65 -18.54
C ALA A 19 17.89 25.70 -19.65
N PRO A 20 18.93 24.84 -19.63
CA PRO A 20 19.76 24.61 -20.80
C PRO A 20 18.98 23.87 -21.89
N ARG A 21 19.16 24.36 -23.11
CA ARG A 21 18.52 23.95 -24.36
C ARG A 21 18.76 22.46 -24.64
N LEU A 22 17.69 21.65 -24.61
CA LEU A 22 17.68 20.22 -24.92
C LEU A 22 18.29 19.94 -26.30
N ALA A 23 19.45 19.28 -26.31
CA ALA A 23 19.90 18.52 -27.46
C ALA A 23 18.96 17.31 -27.63
N ARG A 24 18.29 17.25 -28.78
CA ARG A 24 17.41 16.17 -29.21
C ARG A 24 18.22 14.88 -29.33
N VAL A 25 18.27 14.07 -28.28
CA VAL A 25 18.66 12.65 -28.38
C VAL A 25 17.46 11.89 -28.91
N GLY A 26 17.50 11.59 -30.21
CA GLY A 26 16.66 10.56 -30.80
C GLY A 26 17.16 9.18 -30.36
N GLY A 27 16.24 8.27 -30.08
CA GLY A 27 16.59 6.88 -29.78
C GLY A 27 15.51 6.16 -29.00
N SER A 28 14.47 5.73 -29.71
CA SER A 28 13.51 4.71 -29.28
C SER A 28 14.26 3.48 -28.73
N GLY A 29 14.30 3.30 -27.41
CA GLY A 29 15.02 2.16 -26.81
C GLY A 29 15.00 2.07 -25.29
N HIS A 30 13.95 2.54 -24.60
CA HIS A 30 13.91 2.49 -23.13
C HIS A 30 12.55 2.07 -22.53
N MET A 31 11.75 1.27 -23.25
CA MET A 31 10.48 0.72 -22.75
C MET A 31 10.44 -0.82 -22.74
N ASP A 32 11.60 -1.48 -22.75
CA ASP A 32 11.71 -2.95 -22.82
C ASP A 32 12.52 -3.59 -21.67
N ALA A 33 12.96 -2.82 -20.66
CA ALA A 33 13.85 -3.33 -19.60
C ALA A 33 13.23 -3.41 -18.20
N MET A 34 11.89 -3.50 -18.09
CA MET A 34 11.18 -3.73 -16.82
C MET A 34 10.09 -4.80 -16.96
N THR A 35 10.41 -5.88 -17.66
CA THR A 35 9.57 -7.10 -17.78
C THR A 35 10.36 -8.37 -17.45
N GLU A 36 11.48 -8.28 -16.72
CA GLU A 36 12.36 -9.42 -16.46
C GLU A 36 12.21 -10.06 -15.06
N ASN A 37 11.18 -9.72 -14.30
CA ASN A 37 10.65 -10.61 -13.26
C ASN A 37 9.18 -10.23 -13.09
N ASP A 38 8.28 -11.19 -13.29
CA ASP A 38 6.84 -10.95 -13.39
C ASP A 38 6.13 -11.50 -12.13
N PRO A 39 6.43 -10.99 -10.90
CA PRO A 39 5.78 -11.45 -9.67
C PRO A 39 4.27 -11.14 -9.70
N GLU A 40 3.87 -10.16 -10.51
CA GLU A 40 2.49 -9.84 -10.78
C GLU A 40 1.76 -10.98 -11.50
N ALA A 41 2.42 -11.73 -12.38
CA ALA A 41 1.82 -12.87 -13.07
C ALA A 41 1.48 -14.01 -12.08
N ALA A 42 2.36 -14.26 -11.10
CA ALA A 42 2.13 -15.25 -10.05
C ALA A 42 0.98 -14.83 -9.11
N LEU A 43 0.95 -13.55 -8.71
CA LEU A 43 -0.12 -12.98 -7.88
C LEU A 43 -1.48 -13.00 -8.60
N ARG A 44 -1.53 -12.60 -9.87
CA ARG A 44 -2.76 -12.67 -10.68
C ARG A 44 -3.28 -14.11 -10.71
N ARG A 45 -2.41 -15.10 -10.86
CA ARG A 45 -2.80 -16.53 -10.87
C ARG A 45 -3.32 -17.06 -9.53
N SER A 46 -2.81 -16.59 -8.40
CA SER A 46 -3.38 -16.95 -7.10
C SER A 46 -4.77 -16.33 -6.92
N LEU A 47 -4.94 -15.05 -7.27
CA LEU A 47 -6.22 -14.35 -7.18
C LEU A 47 -7.30 -14.97 -8.07
N PHE A 48 -6.97 -15.35 -9.30
CA PHE A 48 -7.91 -16.04 -10.19
C PHE A 48 -8.35 -17.39 -9.63
N ARG A 49 -7.47 -18.12 -8.94
CA ARG A 49 -7.79 -19.42 -8.32
C ARG A 49 -8.75 -19.27 -7.14
N HIS A 50 -8.54 -18.27 -6.30
CA HIS A 50 -9.44 -17.99 -5.18
C HIS A 50 -10.81 -17.52 -5.66
N ARG A 51 -10.86 -16.64 -6.68
CA ARG A 51 -12.13 -16.23 -7.30
C ARG A 51 -12.85 -17.41 -7.94
N ALA A 52 -12.14 -18.23 -8.72
CA ALA A 52 -12.70 -19.42 -9.36
C ALA A 52 -13.24 -20.43 -8.33
N PHE A 53 -12.54 -20.62 -7.21
CA PHE A 53 -13.00 -21.48 -6.13
C PHE A 53 -14.27 -20.93 -5.46
N ALA A 54 -14.29 -19.65 -5.13
CA ALA A 54 -15.47 -19.01 -4.54
C ALA A 54 -16.69 -19.05 -5.48
N THR A 55 -16.50 -18.74 -6.77
CA THR A 55 -17.57 -18.85 -7.78
C THR A 55 -17.99 -20.29 -8.04
N GLY A 56 -17.04 -21.24 -7.99
CA GLY A 56 -17.31 -22.66 -8.15
C GLY A 56 -18.13 -23.22 -7.01
N LEU A 57 -17.83 -22.83 -5.77
CA LEU A 57 -18.62 -23.22 -4.59
C LEU A 57 -20.06 -22.67 -4.67
N LEU A 58 -20.22 -21.43 -5.11
CA LEU A 58 -21.53 -20.82 -5.31
C LEU A 58 -22.33 -21.55 -6.40
N ALA A 59 -21.69 -21.85 -7.54
CA ALA A 59 -22.29 -22.61 -8.63
C ALA A 59 -22.66 -24.04 -8.20
N LEU A 60 -21.83 -24.68 -7.38
CA LEU A 60 -22.10 -25.99 -6.81
C LEU A 60 -23.36 -25.96 -5.91
N MET A 61 -23.50 -24.97 -5.03
CA MET A 61 -24.70 -24.83 -4.20
C MET A 61 -25.97 -24.62 -5.05
N ALA A 62 -25.89 -23.81 -6.10
CA ALA A 62 -26.99 -23.64 -7.04
C ALA A 62 -27.34 -24.94 -7.79
N ALA A 63 -26.32 -25.72 -8.19
CA ALA A 63 -26.52 -27.02 -8.82
C ALA A 63 -27.14 -28.06 -7.87
N LEU A 64 -26.71 -28.11 -6.60
CA LEU A 64 -27.31 -28.96 -5.58
C LEU A 64 -28.77 -28.60 -5.32
N MET A 65 -29.09 -27.29 -5.32
CA MET A 65 -30.47 -26.84 -5.23
C MET A 65 -31.29 -27.33 -6.43
N ALA A 66 -30.81 -27.13 -7.65
CA ALA A 66 -31.49 -27.58 -8.88
C ALA A 66 -31.68 -29.11 -8.92
N ALA A 67 -30.65 -29.88 -8.53
CA ALA A 67 -30.72 -31.33 -8.43
C ALA A 67 -31.76 -31.78 -7.39
N GLY A 68 -31.83 -31.11 -6.24
CA GLY A 68 -32.86 -31.34 -5.23
C GLY A 68 -34.29 -31.07 -5.74
N TYR A 69 -34.46 -30.20 -6.75
CA TYR A 69 -35.74 -29.96 -7.42
C TYR A 69 -36.12 -31.04 -8.45
N ALA A 70 -35.15 -31.70 -9.06
CA ALA A 70 -35.36 -32.75 -10.06
C ALA A 70 -35.68 -34.13 -9.46
N MET A 71 -35.37 -34.37 -8.18
CA MET A 71 -35.64 -35.62 -7.47
C MET A 71 -37.07 -35.64 -6.90
N PRO A 72 -37.76 -36.80 -6.85
CA PRO A 72 -39.02 -36.95 -6.10
C PRO A 72 -38.87 -36.54 -4.63
N PRO A 73 -39.95 -36.07 -3.97
CA PRO A 73 -39.91 -35.51 -2.62
C PRO A 73 -39.66 -36.61 -1.57
N ASP A 74 -38.39 -36.95 -1.39
CA ASP A 74 -37.89 -37.78 -0.30
C ASP A 74 -37.44 -36.88 0.87
N PRO A 75 -37.52 -37.30 2.15
CA PRO A 75 -37.09 -36.47 3.29
C PRO A 75 -35.65 -35.97 3.14
N ALA A 76 -34.76 -36.80 2.56
CA ALA A 76 -33.39 -36.41 2.26
C ALA A 76 -33.30 -35.28 1.20
N ALA A 77 -34.18 -35.32 0.19
CA ALA A 77 -34.24 -34.29 -0.84
C ALA A 77 -34.77 -32.95 -0.30
N LEU A 78 -35.70 -32.99 0.67
CA LEU A 78 -36.18 -31.80 1.38
C LEU A 78 -35.07 -31.11 2.18
N PHE A 79 -34.31 -31.88 2.99
CA PHE A 79 -33.16 -31.33 3.72
C PHE A 79 -32.11 -30.74 2.77
N LEU A 80 -31.80 -31.42 1.66
CA LEU A 80 -30.84 -30.92 0.68
C LEU A 80 -31.31 -29.61 0.03
N ARG A 81 -32.60 -29.48 -0.28
CA ARG A 81 -33.18 -28.26 -0.86
C ARG A 81 -33.12 -27.08 0.09
N ASP A 82 -33.47 -27.27 1.36
CA ASP A 82 -33.45 -26.17 2.34
C ASP A 82 -32.02 -25.78 2.71
N ALA A 83 -31.11 -26.74 2.85
CA ALA A 83 -29.69 -26.46 3.04
C ALA A 83 -29.08 -25.70 1.84
N ALA A 84 -29.39 -26.13 0.61
CA ALA A 84 -28.89 -25.46 -0.59
C ALA A 84 -29.49 -24.04 -0.76
N LYS A 85 -30.77 -23.86 -0.42
CA LYS A 85 -31.44 -22.55 -0.41
C LYS A 85 -30.80 -21.61 0.61
N ALA A 86 -30.54 -22.08 1.83
CA ALA A 86 -29.85 -21.32 2.87
C ALA A 86 -28.41 -20.95 2.45
N GLY A 87 -27.67 -21.90 1.87
CA GLY A 87 -26.32 -21.69 1.36
C GLY A 87 -26.26 -20.66 0.23
N LEU A 88 -27.21 -20.69 -0.71
CA LEU A 88 -27.29 -19.72 -1.80
C LEU A 88 -27.55 -18.30 -1.28
N ILE A 89 -28.51 -18.14 -0.37
CA ILE A 89 -28.83 -16.84 0.24
C ILE A 89 -27.63 -16.32 1.05
N GLY A 90 -26.97 -17.18 1.82
CA GLY A 90 -25.76 -16.85 2.57
C GLY A 90 -24.61 -16.38 1.67
N GLY A 91 -24.40 -17.04 0.53
CA GLY A 91 -23.38 -16.64 -0.45
C GLY A 91 -23.68 -15.28 -1.11
N ILE A 92 -24.95 -15.00 -1.42
CA ILE A 92 -25.38 -13.69 -1.94
C ILE A 92 -25.19 -12.60 -0.88
N ALA A 93 -25.51 -12.89 0.39
CA ALA A 93 -25.37 -11.96 1.48
C ALA A 93 -23.89 -11.58 1.73
N ASP A 94 -22.97 -12.53 1.64
CA ASP A 94 -21.53 -12.27 1.75
C ASP A 94 -21.03 -11.33 0.63
N TRP A 95 -21.48 -11.55 -0.61
CA TRP A 95 -21.17 -10.63 -1.71
C TRP A 95 -21.69 -9.20 -1.42
N PHE A 96 -22.92 -9.09 -0.91
CA PHE A 96 -23.49 -7.80 -0.50
C PHE A 96 -22.71 -7.16 0.65
N ALA A 97 -22.23 -7.94 1.62
CA ALA A 97 -21.49 -7.42 2.77
C ALA A 97 -20.15 -6.81 2.36
N VAL A 98 -19.37 -7.53 1.54
CA VAL A 98 -18.07 -7.06 1.05
C VAL A 98 -18.23 -5.84 0.15
N THR A 99 -19.23 -5.88 -0.75
CA THR A 99 -19.48 -4.74 -1.62
C THR A 99 -19.99 -3.54 -0.83
N ALA A 100 -20.89 -3.71 0.14
CA ALA A 100 -21.37 -2.65 1.03
C ALA A 100 -20.26 -2.01 1.88
N LEU A 101 -19.24 -2.78 2.26
CA LEU A 101 -18.12 -2.29 3.04
C LEU A 101 -17.27 -1.26 2.27
N PHE A 102 -17.21 -1.39 0.93
CA PHE A 102 -16.31 -0.59 0.09
C PHE A 102 -17.02 0.26 -0.97
N ARG A 103 -18.25 -0.07 -1.34
CA ARG A 103 -19.05 0.54 -2.42
C ARG A 103 -20.54 0.46 -2.05
N HIS A 104 -21.41 1.18 -2.74
CA HIS A 104 -22.86 1.11 -2.49
C HIS A 104 -23.49 0.08 -3.46
N PRO A 105 -23.80 -1.16 -3.03
CA PRO A 105 -24.21 -2.26 -3.94
C PRO A 105 -25.53 -2.05 -4.68
N LEU A 106 -26.31 -1.02 -4.33
CA LEU A 106 -27.60 -0.70 -4.96
C LEU A 106 -27.71 0.75 -5.47
N GLY A 107 -26.62 1.53 -5.48
CA GLY A 107 -26.65 2.93 -5.94
C GLY A 107 -27.53 3.88 -5.13
N LEU A 108 -28.23 3.39 -4.09
CA LEU A 108 -29.02 4.17 -3.16
C LEU A 108 -28.08 4.82 -2.13
N PRO A 109 -28.02 6.16 -2.07
CA PRO A 109 -27.19 6.88 -1.12
C PRO A 109 -27.87 6.87 0.25
N ILE A 110 -27.80 5.74 0.95
CA ILE A 110 -28.27 5.68 2.34
C ILE A 110 -27.17 6.30 3.21
N PRO A 111 -27.37 7.49 3.82
CA PRO A 111 -26.31 8.33 4.41
C PRO A 111 -25.67 7.76 5.68
N HIS A 112 -26.00 6.53 6.07
CA HIS A 112 -25.59 5.91 7.32
C HIS A 112 -24.76 4.62 7.16
N THR A 113 -24.51 4.15 5.93
CA THR A 113 -23.66 2.96 5.66
C THR A 113 -22.22 3.30 5.26
N ALA A 114 -21.86 4.58 5.19
CA ALA A 114 -20.53 5.07 4.84
C ALA A 114 -19.57 5.21 6.04
N ILE A 115 -19.74 4.42 7.11
CA ILE A 115 -18.95 4.55 8.35
C ILE A 115 -17.44 4.35 8.07
N LEU A 116 -17.09 3.38 7.21
CA LEU A 116 -15.70 3.05 6.93
C LEU A 116 -14.94 4.14 6.14
N PRO A 117 -15.45 4.70 5.03
CA PRO A 117 -14.77 5.81 4.36
C PRO A 117 -14.75 7.09 5.21
N ALA A 118 -15.80 7.36 6.00
CA ALA A 118 -15.86 8.55 6.87
C ALA A 118 -14.86 8.49 8.03
N GLN A 119 -14.56 7.30 8.55
CA GLN A 119 -13.65 7.13 9.70
C GLN A 119 -12.27 6.59 9.32
N LYS A 120 -11.94 6.47 8.03
CA LYS A 120 -10.61 6.02 7.52
C LYS A 120 -9.44 6.71 8.24
N GLU A 121 -9.50 8.03 8.39
CA GLU A 121 -8.47 8.85 9.05
C GLU A 121 -8.28 8.41 10.52
N ARG A 122 -9.40 8.26 11.24
CA ARG A 122 -9.41 7.93 12.67
C ARG A 122 -8.99 6.47 12.92
N LEU A 123 -9.45 5.56 12.06
CA LEU A 123 -9.11 4.14 12.11
C LEU A 123 -7.64 3.91 11.71
N GLY A 124 -7.13 4.64 10.71
CA GLY A 124 -5.72 4.63 10.33
C GLY A 124 -4.81 5.15 11.46
N ALA A 125 -5.19 6.23 12.12
CA ALA A 125 -4.46 6.74 13.28
C ALA A 125 -4.49 5.76 14.47
N ALA A 126 -5.62 5.09 14.72
CA ALA A 126 -5.73 4.09 15.78
C ALA A 126 -4.91 2.82 15.47
N LEU A 127 -4.97 2.33 14.22
CA LEU A 127 -4.20 1.17 13.78
C LEU A 127 -2.70 1.46 13.75
N GLY A 128 -2.30 2.67 13.33
CA GLY A 128 -0.90 3.11 13.38
C GLY A 128 -0.35 3.12 14.81
N ARG A 129 -1.12 3.65 15.77
CA ARG A 129 -0.76 3.58 17.20
C ARG A 129 -0.69 2.14 17.73
N PHE A 130 -1.62 1.28 17.32
CA PHE A 130 -1.61 -0.12 17.73
C PHE A 130 -0.37 -0.85 17.21
N VAL A 131 -0.05 -0.71 15.92
CA VAL A 131 1.13 -1.33 15.29
C VAL A 131 2.43 -0.78 15.90
N ALA A 132 2.54 0.54 16.09
CA ALA A 132 3.71 1.15 16.72
C ALA A 132 3.94 0.66 18.16
N ASN A 133 2.87 0.44 18.92
CA ASN A 133 2.97 0.07 20.33
C ASN A 133 3.04 -1.45 20.60
N HIS A 134 2.47 -2.28 19.72
CA HIS A 134 2.33 -3.73 19.96
C HIS A 134 3.10 -4.62 18.98
N VAL A 135 3.45 -4.12 17.79
CA VAL A 135 4.18 -4.91 16.77
C VAL A 135 5.65 -4.50 16.72
N PHE A 136 5.96 -3.24 17.02
CA PHE A 136 7.33 -2.78 17.25
C PHE A 136 7.61 -2.67 18.74
N THR A 137 7.73 -3.81 19.42
CA THR A 137 8.29 -3.80 20.77
C THR A 137 9.74 -3.31 20.67
N GLY A 138 10.20 -2.45 21.58
CA GLY A 138 11.60 -1.96 21.56
C GLY A 138 12.65 -3.09 21.55
N ALA A 139 12.29 -4.27 22.06
CA ALA A 139 13.07 -5.50 21.99
C ALA A 139 13.21 -6.09 20.58
N ASP A 140 12.21 -5.91 19.70
CA ASP A 140 12.25 -6.38 18.32
C ASP A 140 13.08 -5.44 17.44
N VAL A 141 13.00 -4.12 17.71
CA VAL A 141 13.85 -3.12 17.07
C VAL A 141 15.32 -3.35 17.41
N THR A 142 15.65 -3.59 18.67
CA THR A 142 17.04 -3.87 19.07
C THR A 142 17.55 -5.19 18.50
N ARG A 143 16.72 -6.23 18.39
CA ARG A 143 17.10 -7.48 17.70
C ARG A 143 17.34 -7.27 16.20
N PHE A 144 16.47 -6.51 15.54
CA PHE A 144 16.64 -6.18 14.13
C PHE A 144 17.91 -5.37 13.90
N LEU A 145 18.17 -4.35 14.74
CA LEU A 145 19.37 -3.53 14.67
C LEU A 145 20.64 -4.33 15.01
N ALA A 146 20.57 -5.27 15.95
CA ALA A 146 21.68 -6.17 16.28
C ALA A 146 21.99 -7.19 15.17
N GLY A 147 21.01 -7.52 14.33
CA GLY A 147 21.22 -8.35 13.14
C GLY A 147 21.72 -7.58 11.92
N LEU A 148 21.76 -6.25 11.97
CA LEU A 148 22.31 -5.41 10.91
C LEU A 148 23.77 -5.08 11.22
N ASP A 149 24.70 -5.60 10.41
CA ASP A 149 26.11 -5.19 10.44
C ASP A 149 26.28 -3.79 9.85
N ILE A 150 25.84 -2.77 10.59
CA ILE A 150 26.03 -1.36 10.27
C ILE A 150 27.50 -1.03 9.96
N PRO A 151 28.51 -1.60 10.66
CA PRO A 151 29.91 -1.39 10.31
C PRO A 151 30.29 -1.90 8.92
N ALA A 152 29.76 -3.06 8.50
CA ALA A 152 29.99 -3.59 7.16
C ALA A 152 29.24 -2.78 6.11
N LEU A 153 28.03 -2.31 6.43
CA LEU A 153 27.23 -1.42 5.60
C LEU A 153 27.91 -0.07 5.35
N LEU A 154 28.55 0.46 6.39
CA LEU A 154 29.29 1.71 6.33
C LEU A 154 30.64 1.49 5.64
N GLY A 155 31.29 0.35 5.88
CA GLY A 155 32.52 -0.06 5.20
C GLY A 155 32.33 -0.17 3.69
N ARG A 156 31.27 -0.85 3.21
CA ARG A 156 30.95 -0.90 1.78
C ARG A 156 30.62 0.48 1.19
N PHE A 157 29.97 1.34 1.98
CA PHE A 157 29.60 2.69 1.54
C PHE A 157 30.83 3.59 1.42
N LEU A 158 31.79 3.48 2.35
CA LEU A 158 33.07 4.20 2.27
C LEU A 158 34.00 3.61 1.21
N ALA A 159 33.95 2.28 1.02
CA ALA A 159 34.73 1.59 0.00
C ALA A 159 34.25 1.87 -1.43
N ASP A 160 33.03 2.38 -1.61
CA ASP A 160 32.52 2.82 -2.90
C ASP A 160 32.95 4.28 -3.19
N PRO A 161 33.92 4.49 -4.09
CA PRO A 161 34.43 5.83 -4.40
C PRO A 161 33.37 6.72 -5.05
N ALA A 162 32.31 6.17 -5.65
CA ALA A 162 31.24 6.97 -6.25
C ALA A 162 30.40 7.71 -5.19
N MET A 163 30.31 7.15 -3.98
CA MET A 163 29.50 7.71 -2.88
C MET A 163 30.36 8.42 -1.83
N SER A 164 31.59 7.96 -1.61
CA SER A 164 32.49 8.53 -0.59
C SER A 164 33.22 9.78 -1.04
N THR A 165 33.57 9.91 -2.33
CA THR A 165 34.26 11.10 -2.88
C THR A 165 33.46 12.40 -2.70
N PRO A 166 32.18 12.50 -3.12
CA PRO A 166 31.42 13.73 -2.94
C PRO A 166 31.18 14.09 -1.46
N LEU A 167 31.08 13.08 -0.58
CA LEU A 167 30.97 13.28 0.86
C LEU A 167 32.29 13.81 1.46
N ALA A 168 33.42 13.24 1.04
CA ALA A 168 34.74 13.69 1.49
C ALA A 168 35.04 15.11 1.02
N GLU A 169 34.69 15.46 -0.21
CA GLU A 169 34.82 16.83 -0.74
C GLU A 169 33.92 17.83 0.00
N ALA A 170 32.67 17.45 0.30
CA ALA A 170 31.76 18.29 1.07
C ALA A 170 32.29 18.55 2.50
N ILE A 171 32.82 17.52 3.16
CA ILE A 171 33.43 17.65 4.48
C ILE A 171 34.70 18.49 4.41
N ALA A 172 35.60 18.21 3.46
CA ALA A 172 36.84 18.95 3.28
C ALA A 172 36.59 20.43 2.95
N GLY A 173 35.54 20.75 2.20
CA GLY A 173 35.13 22.13 1.90
C GLY A 173 34.42 22.86 3.05
N ALA A 174 33.85 22.13 4.00
CA ALA A 174 33.21 22.70 5.20
C ALA A 174 34.18 22.84 6.38
N LEU A 175 35.19 21.98 6.45
CA LEU A 175 36.16 21.91 7.54
C LEU A 175 36.91 23.23 7.82
N PRO A 176 37.45 23.97 6.84
CA PRO A 176 38.12 25.24 7.11
C PRO A 176 37.15 26.29 7.66
N ARG A 177 35.89 26.29 7.21
CA ARG A 177 34.86 27.23 7.72
C ARG A 177 34.49 26.95 9.19
N LEU A 178 34.57 25.69 9.61
CA LEU A 178 34.34 25.30 11.00
C LEU A 178 35.56 25.62 11.87
N LEU A 179 36.77 25.44 11.34
CA LEU A 179 38.01 25.83 12.01
C LEU A 179 38.07 27.34 12.22
N ASP A 180 37.78 28.15 11.20
CA ASP A 180 37.74 29.61 11.32
C ASP A 180 36.69 30.07 12.35
N SER A 181 35.50 29.47 12.33
CA SER A 181 34.42 29.78 13.28
C SER A 181 34.76 29.41 14.74
N VAL A 182 35.53 28.34 14.95
CA VAL A 182 35.98 27.91 16.29
C VAL A 182 37.16 28.76 16.78
N GLU A 183 38.01 29.25 15.88
CA GLU A 183 39.11 30.16 16.19
C GLU A 183 38.60 31.57 16.53
N ASP A 184 37.63 32.07 15.78
CA ASP A 184 36.93 33.34 16.05
C ASP A 184 36.19 33.33 17.41
N GLY A 185 35.67 32.17 17.82
CA GLY A 185 35.04 31.98 19.13
C GLY A 185 36.01 32.00 20.33
N ARG A 186 37.33 31.93 20.10
CA ARG A 186 38.35 31.88 21.15
C ARG A 186 39.11 33.21 21.34
N ALA A 187 38.78 34.25 20.58
CA ALA A 187 39.41 35.57 20.64
C ALA A 187 38.63 36.61 21.48
N ARG A 188 37.77 36.18 22.43
CA ARG A 188 37.05 37.07 23.35
C ARG A 188 37.17 36.63 24.81
#